data_AF-A0A091F969-F1
#
_entry.id   AF-A0A091F969-F1
#
_cell.length_a   1.000
_cell.length_b   1.000
_cell.length_c   1.000
_cell.angle_alpha   90.00
_cell.angle_beta   90.00
_cell.angle_gamma   90.00
#
_symmetry.space_group_name_H-M   'P 1'
#
loop_
_entity.id
_entity.type
_entity.pdbx_description
1 polymer ?
#
loop_
_entity_poly.entity_id
_entity_poly.type
_entity_poly.pdbx_seq_one_letter_code
_entity_poly.pdbx_strand_id
1 'polypeptide(L)'
;MWDTSKCDFCGDCLVKCRYVDYDKDKAVSEIKLLMEGKAADILDKCITCNACFQYCPTGADPANLIYKMQEKFGSPISVSFKPFTDSVIKTFGSFSN
;
A
#
# COMPACT_ATOMS: atom_id res chain seq x y z
N MET A 1 6.33 7.57 -10.13
CA MET A 1 5.09 6.78 -10.28
C MET A 1 5.49 5.34 -10.60
N TRP A 2 4.73 4.35 -10.12
CA TRP A 2 5.06 2.93 -10.31
C TRP A 2 5.34 2.60 -11.78
N ASP A 3 6.51 1.99 -12.02
CA ASP A 3 6.96 1.59 -13.35
C ASP A 3 7.30 0.10 -13.34
N THR A 4 6.37 -0.70 -13.86
CA THR A 4 6.51 -2.17 -13.90
C THR A 4 7.69 -2.63 -14.74
N SER A 5 8.17 -1.82 -15.70
CA SER A 5 9.29 -2.20 -16.57
C SER A 5 10.64 -2.16 -15.84
N LYS A 6 10.69 -1.46 -14.70
CA LYS A 6 11.90 -1.30 -13.88
C LYS A 6 11.97 -2.28 -12.71
N CYS A 7 10.86 -2.89 -12.31
CA CYS A 7 10.90 -3.83 -11.20
C CYS A 7 11.49 -5.17 -11.66
N ASP A 8 12.63 -5.55 -11.09
CA ASP A 8 13.34 -6.81 -11.35
C ASP A 8 13.04 -7.88 -10.29
N PHE A 9 12.05 -7.64 -9.43
CA PHE A 9 11.70 -8.49 -8.29
C PHE A 9 12.89 -8.76 -7.34
N CYS A 10 13.76 -7.78 -7.10
CA CYS A 10 14.81 -7.90 -6.08
C CYS A 10 14.28 -7.98 -4.63
N GLY A 11 13.13 -7.39 -4.32
CA GLY A 11 12.51 -7.40 -2.98
C GLY A 11 13.05 -6.37 -1.98
N ASP A 12 14.16 -5.70 -2.30
CA ASP A 12 14.86 -4.73 -1.43
C ASP A 12 13.95 -3.71 -0.75
N CYS A 13 12.94 -3.24 -1.48
CA CYS A 13 12.00 -2.22 -1.00
C CYS A 13 11.21 -2.63 0.25
N LEU A 14 10.88 -3.92 0.40
CA LEU A 14 10.16 -4.45 1.55
C LEU A 14 11.08 -5.15 2.56
N VAL A 15 12.19 -5.75 2.11
CA VAL A 15 13.24 -6.28 3.01
C VAL A 15 13.82 -5.16 3.87
N LYS A 16 14.01 -3.96 3.32
CA LYS A 16 14.53 -2.78 4.05
C LYS A 16 13.45 -2.00 4.80
N CYS A 17 12.19 -2.43 4.75
CA CYS A 17 11.10 -1.73 5.42
C CYS A 17 11.25 -1.84 6.94
N ARG A 18 11.09 -0.72 7.68
CA ARG A 18 11.23 -0.71 9.15
C ARG A 18 10.01 -1.22 9.93
N TYR A 19 8.92 -1.53 9.22
CA TYR A 19 7.62 -1.86 9.83
C TYR A 19 7.17 -3.30 9.56
N VAL A 20 7.95 -4.06 8.79
CA VAL A 20 7.74 -5.49 8.54
C VAL A 20 9.08 -6.20 8.58
N ASP A 21 9.07 -7.49 8.94
CA ASP A 21 10.25 -8.34 8.98
C ASP A 21 10.13 -9.40 7.88
N TYR A 22 10.19 -8.95 6.62
CA TYR A 22 10.08 -9.83 5.47
C TYR A 22 11.45 -10.31 5.01
N ASP A 23 11.56 -11.61 4.79
CA ASP A 23 12.63 -12.13 3.94
C ASP A 23 12.41 -11.73 2.47
N LYS A 24 13.41 -12.06 1.64
CA LYS A 24 13.38 -11.72 0.21
C LYS A 24 12.21 -12.37 -0.51
N ASP A 25 11.90 -13.63 -0.21
CA ASP A 25 10.86 -14.39 -0.92
C ASP A 25 9.48 -13.82 -0.61
N LYS A 26 9.21 -13.52 0.67
CA LYS A 26 8.00 -12.82 1.10
C LYS A 26 7.91 -11.44 0.47
N ALA A 27 8.96 -10.64 0.52
CA ALA A 27 8.99 -9.31 -0.10
C ALA A 27 8.65 -9.34 -1.60
N VAL A 28 9.22 -10.29 -2.33
CA VAL A 28 8.93 -10.47 -3.77
C VAL A 28 7.49 -10.92 -3.99
N SER A 29 6.99 -11.86 -3.18
CA SER A 29 5.61 -12.35 -3.28
C SER A 29 4.59 -11.23 -3.08
N GLU A 30 4.84 -10.33 -2.13
CA GLU A 30 3.96 -9.19 -1.84
C GLU A 30 3.90 -8.24 -3.04
N ILE A 31 5.04 -7.86 -3.62
CA ILE A 31 5.06 -7.02 -4.82
C ILE A 31 4.32 -7.68 -5.98
N LYS A 32 4.47 -8.99 -6.18
CA LYS A 32 3.73 -9.72 -7.23
C LYS A 32 2.23 -9.70 -7.00
N LEU A 33 1.77 -9.96 -5.77
CA LEU A 33 0.35 -9.87 -5.42
C LEU A 33 -0.21 -8.48 -5.74
N LEU A 34 0.51 -7.43 -5.36
CA LEU A 34 0.11 -6.05 -5.64
C LEU A 34 0.05 -5.76 -7.15
N MET A 35 1.05 -6.20 -7.92
CA MET A 35 1.06 -6.07 -9.38
C MET A 35 -0.09 -6.80 -10.07
N GLU A 36 -0.51 -7.94 -9.52
CA GLU A 36 -1.67 -8.70 -9.97
C GLU A 36 -3.00 -8.09 -9.50
N GLY A 37 -2.96 -6.97 -8.77
CA GLY A 37 -4.16 -6.31 -8.26
C GLY A 37 -4.84 -7.06 -7.11
N LYS A 38 -4.11 -7.94 -6.41
CA LYS A 38 -4.59 -8.75 -5.28
C LYS A 38 -4.21 -8.09 -3.94
N ALA A 39 -4.92 -8.49 -2.88
CA ALA A 39 -4.56 -8.11 -1.53
C ALA A 39 -3.23 -8.75 -1.11
N ALA A 40 -2.46 -8.05 -0.30
CA ALA A 40 -1.18 -8.48 0.25
C ALA A 40 -1.06 -7.97 1.70
N ASP A 41 -0.29 -8.66 2.54
CA ASP A 41 -0.17 -8.32 3.98
C ASP A 41 0.36 -6.89 4.19
N ILE A 42 1.24 -6.43 3.30
CA ILE A 42 1.81 -5.08 3.34
C ILE A 42 0.76 -3.98 3.29
N LEU A 43 -0.45 -4.22 2.75
CA LEU A 43 -1.51 -3.21 2.70
C LEU A 43 -1.97 -2.79 4.10
N ASP A 44 -2.00 -3.74 5.03
CA ASP A 44 -2.40 -3.50 6.42
C ASP A 44 -1.24 -2.99 7.29
N LYS A 45 0.01 -3.35 6.93
CA LYS A 45 1.22 -2.97 7.68
C LYS A 45 1.80 -1.63 7.26
N CYS A 46 1.55 -1.20 6.02
CA CYS A 46 2.18 0.00 5.48
C CYS A 46 1.62 1.26 6.15
N ILE A 47 2.49 1.96 6.88
CA ILE A 47 2.20 3.25 7.51
C ILE A 47 2.42 4.45 6.59
N THR A 48 2.57 4.25 5.28
CA THR A 48 2.73 5.31 4.26
C THR A 48 3.97 6.20 4.41
N CYS A 49 5.08 5.67 4.94
CA CYS A 49 6.31 6.45 5.17
C CYS A 49 7.15 6.78 3.90
N ASN A 50 6.80 6.23 2.74
CA ASN A 50 7.48 6.43 1.46
C ASN A 50 8.96 5.97 1.36
N ALA A 51 9.52 5.31 2.39
CA ALA A 51 10.94 4.90 2.37
C ALA A 51 11.29 3.89 1.26
N CYS A 52 10.35 3.01 0.90
CA CYS A 52 10.52 2.02 -0.16
C CYS A 52 10.80 2.64 -1.55
N PHE A 53 10.37 3.89 -1.80
CA PHE A 53 10.73 4.65 -2.99
C PHE A 53 12.26 4.86 -3.07
N GLN A 54 12.89 5.24 -1.96
CA GLN A 54 14.34 5.47 -1.88
C GLN A 54 15.14 4.16 -1.86
N TYR A 55 14.56 3.09 -1.32
CA TYR A 55 15.22 1.78 -1.26
C TYR A 55 15.22 1.02 -2.58
N CYS A 56 14.35 1.38 -3.52
CA CYS A 56 14.23 0.68 -4.79
C CYS A 56 15.44 0.98 -5.70
N PRO A 57 16.34 0.02 -5.95
CA PRO A 57 17.58 0.28 -6.68
C PRO A 57 17.33 0.58 -8.17
N THR A 58 16.20 0.14 -8.72
CA THR A 58 15.84 0.33 -10.13
C THR A 58 14.96 1.56 -10.39
N GLY A 59 14.52 2.25 -9.33
CA GLY A 59 13.61 3.39 -9.44
C GLY A 59 12.19 3.03 -9.90
N ALA A 60 11.71 1.81 -9.62
CA ALA A 60 10.37 1.34 -9.98
C ALA A 60 9.23 1.99 -9.16
N ASP A 61 9.53 2.70 -8.07
CA ASP A 61 8.55 3.39 -7.20
C ASP A 61 7.48 2.47 -6.55
N PRO A 62 7.90 1.50 -5.71
CA PRO A 62 7.00 0.57 -5.03
C PRO A 62 6.06 1.26 -4.01
N ALA A 63 6.39 2.46 -3.54
CA ALA A 63 5.50 3.23 -2.68
C ALA A 63 4.20 3.56 -3.40
N ASN A 64 4.29 4.05 -4.64
CA ASN A 64 3.12 4.35 -5.45
C ASN A 64 2.25 3.11 -5.74
N LEU A 65 2.87 1.94 -5.96
CA LEU A 65 2.13 0.68 -6.13
C LEU A 65 1.30 0.37 -4.87
N ILE A 66 1.90 0.45 -3.69
CA ILE A 66 1.21 0.19 -2.42
C ILE A 66 0.05 1.17 -2.21
N TYR A 67 0.24 2.46 -2.49
CA TYR A 67 -0.83 3.47 -2.34
C TYR A 67 -2.03 3.19 -3.23
N LYS A 68 -1.82 2.89 -4.52
CA LYS A 68 -2.89 2.52 -5.46
C LYS A 68 -3.69 1.32 -4.97
N MET A 69 -3.00 0.38 -4.32
CA MET A 69 -3.61 -0.82 -3.78
C MET A 69 -4.35 -0.54 -2.47
N GLN A 70 -3.84 0.33 -1.61
CA GLN A 70 -4.56 0.83 -0.43
C GLN A 70 -5.79 1.68 -0.83
N GLU A 71 -5.76 2.42 -1.93
CA GLU A 71 -6.93 3.12 -2.46
C GLU A 71 -8.02 2.13 -2.91
N LYS A 72 -7.60 1.00 -3.53
CA LYS A 72 -8.51 -0.06 -3.99
C LYS A 72 -9.13 -0.87 -2.84
N PHE A 73 -8.33 -1.22 -1.83
CA PHE A 73 -8.74 -2.14 -0.75
C PHE A 73 -9.13 -1.43 0.56
N GLY A 74 -8.82 -0.15 0.69
CA GLY A 74 -8.85 0.58 1.95
C GLY A 74 -7.46 0.65 2.58
N SER A 75 -7.07 1.84 3.02
CA SER A 75 -5.86 2.01 3.83
C SER A 75 -6.19 1.76 5.30
N PRO A 76 -5.20 1.43 6.14
CA PRO A 76 -5.42 1.32 7.58
C PRO A 76 -6.08 2.56 8.18
N ILE A 77 -5.75 3.75 7.64
CA ILE A 77 -6.33 5.03 8.06
C ILE A 77 -7.80 5.12 7.66
N SER A 78 -8.15 4.86 6.39
CA SER A 78 -9.52 5.00 5.91
C SER A 78 -10.46 3.98 6.56
N VAL A 79 -9.97 2.76 6.78
CA VAL A 79 -10.71 1.71 7.52
C VAL A 79 -10.93 2.12 8.97
N SER A 80 -9.89 2.60 9.66
CA SER A 80 -9.99 3.01 11.06
C SER A 80 -10.92 4.21 11.27
N PHE A 81 -10.96 5.14 10.31
CA PHE A 81 -11.79 6.35 10.38
C PHE A 81 -13.24 6.11 9.91
N LYS A 82 -13.52 4.97 9.27
CA LYS A 82 -14.83 4.65 8.70
C LYS A 82 -16.00 4.81 9.69
N PRO A 83 -15.92 4.37 10.96
CA PRO A 83 -17.03 4.55 11.90
C PRO A 83 -17.36 6.03 12.17
N PHE A 84 -16.34 6.88 12.20
CA PHE A 84 -16.52 8.31 12.35
C PHE A 84 -17.14 8.92 11.09
N THR A 85 -16.63 8.59 9.89
CA THR A 85 -17.19 9.11 8.64
C THR A 85 -18.64 8.67 8.44
N ASP A 86 -18.97 7.41 8.76
CA ASP A 86 -20.34 6.90 8.70
C ASP A 86 -21.25 7.69 9.66
N SER A 87 -20.78 8.02 10.86
CA SER A 87 -21.52 8.85 11.83
C SER A 87 -21.76 10.27 11.32
N VAL A 88 -20.76 10.89 10.68
CA VAL A 88 -20.89 12.22 10.06
C VAL A 88 -21.90 12.18 8.91
N ILE A 89 -21.80 11.19 8.02
CA ILE A 89 -22.75 11.00 6.90
C ILE A 89 -24.17 10.77 7.43
N LYS A 90 -24.34 9.96 8.48
CA LYS A 90 -25.65 9.76 9.09
C LYS A 90 -26.24 11.05 9.68
N THR A 91 -25.39 11.89 10.28
CA THR A 91 -25.84 13.11 10.97
C THR A 91 -26.13 14.26 10.00
N PHE A 92 -25.33 14.39 8.94
CA PHE A 92 -25.34 15.56 8.04
C PHE A 92 -25.57 15.23 6.56
N GLY A 93 -25.61 13.95 6.18
CA GLY A 93 -25.76 13.50 4.78
C GLY A 93 -27.19 13.57 4.23
N SER A 94 -28.16 13.95 5.05
CA SER A 94 -29.58 14.09 4.64
C SER A 94 -29.88 15.39 3.87
N PHE A 95 -28.89 16.11 3.35
CA PHE A 95 -29.08 17.32 2.51
C PHE A 95 -28.79 17.07 1.02
N SER A 96 -29.09 15.88 0.52
CA SER A 96 -29.08 15.60 -0.93
C SER A 96 -30.54 15.51 -1.40
N ASN A 97 -31.07 16.62 -1.95
CA ASN A 97 -32.18 16.57 -2.91
C ASN A 97 -31.65 16.11 -4.26
#